data_AF-A0A017T810-F1
#
_entry.id   AF-A0A017T810-F1
#
_cell.length_a   1.000
_cell.length_b   1.000
_cell.length_c   1.000
_cell.angle_alpha   90.00
_cell.angle_beta   90.00
_cell.angle_gamma   90.00
#
_symmetry.space_group_name_H-M   'P 1'
#
loop_
_entity.id
_entity.type
_entity.pdbx_description
1 polymer ?
#
loop_
_entity_poly.entity_id
_entity_poly.type
_entity_poly.pdbx_seq_one_letter_code
_entity_poly.pdbx_strand_id
1 'polypeptide(L)'
;MALLGISSDAKAAPTSSGGEDEVRDETFYVVTAVDVRRCAQPYCGGYFVSEVNQKRTRCVDGTYAASCYVAAIDLFSLGVSNPQEASLRQGNTVFYGSIVPRDDVNRPIGDLVVEEAWAGLTAGKVTSTLFHVENNGLQCIAAPCPSYDMALLNSEQTSAIHEVDLSGAAGTDAQKGLAMRQLLTGAGVLVEGRTTIKPDAGPAGDATVLAARQVYIPVVRDE
;
A
#
# COMPACT_ATOMS: atom_id res chain seq x y z
N MET A 1 16.75 -56.52 18.12
CA MET A 1 15.60 -55.85 17.47
C MET A 1 15.40 -54.52 18.18
N ALA A 2 16.06 -53.47 17.70
CA ALA A 2 15.97 -52.12 18.25
C ALA A 2 15.88 -51.16 17.06
N LEU A 3 14.77 -50.44 16.99
CA LEU A 3 14.41 -49.51 15.93
C LEU A 3 15.28 -48.25 16.00
N LEU A 4 15.93 -47.89 14.91
CA LEU A 4 16.54 -46.58 14.72
C LEU A 4 15.46 -45.60 14.24
N GLY A 5 15.07 -44.70 15.14
CA GLY A 5 14.17 -43.57 14.85
C GLY A 5 14.93 -42.40 14.24
N ILE A 6 14.30 -41.78 13.25
CA ILE A 6 14.77 -40.67 12.42
C ILE A 6 14.34 -39.37 13.11
N SER A 7 15.27 -38.50 13.51
CA SER A 7 14.94 -37.16 14.00
C SER A 7 14.85 -36.19 12.81
N SER A 8 13.69 -35.56 12.66
CA SER A 8 13.43 -34.48 11.71
C SER A 8 13.63 -33.16 12.45
N ASP A 9 14.62 -32.37 12.02
CA ASP A 9 14.83 -30.99 12.48
C ASP A 9 13.77 -30.09 11.85
N ALA A 10 12.63 -29.93 12.52
CA ALA A 10 11.71 -28.83 12.28
C ALA A 10 12.35 -27.55 12.83
N LYS A 11 12.77 -26.66 11.92
CA LYS A 11 13.22 -25.31 12.28
C LYS A 11 12.03 -24.52 12.81
N ALA A 12 12.03 -24.30 14.12
CA ALA A 12 11.06 -23.50 14.84
C ALA A 12 11.03 -22.06 14.31
N ALA A 13 9.81 -21.54 14.12
CA ALA A 13 9.55 -20.13 13.91
C ALA A 13 10.00 -19.31 15.15
N PRO A 14 10.53 -18.09 14.98
CA PRO A 14 10.88 -17.25 16.11
C PRO A 14 9.61 -16.83 16.86
N THR A 15 9.54 -17.24 18.13
CA THR A 15 8.57 -16.78 19.12
C THR A 15 8.93 -15.35 19.54
N SER A 16 8.04 -14.40 19.30
CA SER A 16 8.17 -13.05 19.86
C SER A 16 7.82 -13.08 21.35
N SER A 17 8.78 -12.71 22.18
CA SER A 17 8.59 -12.44 23.61
C SER A 17 8.06 -11.01 23.79
N GLY A 18 6.94 -10.87 24.48
CA GLY A 18 6.20 -9.62 24.62
C GLY A 18 6.93 -8.49 25.36
N GLY A 19 6.82 -7.30 24.78
CA GLY A 19 6.49 -6.07 25.51
C GLY A 19 5.07 -5.68 25.12
N GLU A 20 4.32 -5.07 26.03
CA GLU A 20 3.00 -4.48 25.77
C GLU A 20 3.18 -3.21 24.94
N ASP A 21 3.63 -3.37 23.69
CA ASP A 21 3.46 -2.35 22.66
C ASP A 21 1.99 -2.42 22.22
N GLU A 22 1.25 -1.33 22.35
CA GLU A 22 -0.01 -1.20 21.61
C GLU A 22 0.29 -1.56 20.17
N VAL A 23 -0.28 -2.67 19.69
CA VAL A 23 -0.17 -3.08 18.29
C VAL A 23 -0.69 -1.88 17.49
N ARG A 24 0.23 -1.15 16.86
CA ARG A 24 -0.11 -0.14 15.89
C ARG A 24 -0.75 -0.92 14.74
N ASP A 25 -2.05 -0.77 14.57
CA ASP A 25 -2.76 -1.34 13.42
C ASP A 25 -2.31 -0.56 12.17
N GLU A 26 -1.11 -0.86 11.68
CA GLU A 26 -0.54 -0.25 10.49
C GLU A 26 -1.36 -0.64 9.27
N THR A 27 -1.72 0.35 8.47
CA THR A 27 -2.67 0.18 7.37
C THR A 27 -2.40 1.22 6.29
N PHE A 28 -3.02 1.02 5.13
CA PHE A 28 -2.86 1.93 3.99
C PHE A 28 -3.85 3.09 4.06
N TYR A 29 -3.36 4.31 3.92
CA TYR A 29 -4.11 5.57 3.93
C TYR A 29 -3.93 6.36 2.64
N VAL A 30 -4.92 7.16 2.30
CA VAL A 30 -4.87 8.19 1.26
C VAL A 30 -5.32 9.54 1.83
N VAL A 31 -4.79 10.62 1.27
CA VAL A 31 -5.25 11.98 1.59
C VAL A 31 -6.51 12.30 0.79
N THR A 32 -7.61 12.57 1.48
CA THR A 32 -8.88 12.95 0.85
C THR A 32 -9.01 14.47 0.70
N ALA A 33 -8.48 15.24 1.65
CA ALA A 33 -8.45 16.70 1.61
C ALA A 33 -7.32 17.30 2.45
N VAL A 34 -6.90 18.51 2.11
CA VAL A 34 -6.04 19.36 2.95
C VAL A 34 -6.93 20.28 3.76
N ASP A 35 -6.65 20.44 5.05
CA ASP A 35 -7.41 21.33 5.92
C ASP A 35 -7.00 22.80 5.70
N VAL A 36 -7.84 23.54 4.98
CA VAL A 36 -7.61 24.95 4.64
C VAL A 36 -8.16 25.95 5.67
N ARG A 37 -8.64 25.47 6.83
CA ARG A 37 -9.15 26.34 7.90
C ARG A 37 -8.02 27.19 8.48
N ARG A 38 -8.35 28.43 8.87
CA ARG A 38 -7.41 29.39 9.46
C ARG A 38 -7.57 29.45 10.97
N CYS A 39 -6.68 28.77 11.69
CA CYS A 39 -6.60 28.73 13.15
C CYS A 39 -5.17 28.36 13.57
N ALA A 40 -4.90 28.26 14.88
CA ALA A 40 -3.60 27.82 15.35
C ALA A 40 -3.37 26.32 15.08
N GLN A 41 -2.21 25.97 14.50
CA GLN A 41 -1.75 24.57 14.49
C GLN A 41 -1.60 24.06 15.94
N PRO A 42 -1.87 22.77 16.21
CA PRO A 42 -2.24 21.69 15.30
C PRO A 42 -3.78 21.49 15.17
N TYR A 43 -4.60 22.50 15.48
CA TYR A 43 -6.07 22.37 15.43
C TYR A 43 -6.65 22.49 14.00
N CYS A 44 -5.85 22.99 13.05
CA CYS A 44 -6.15 23.03 11.63
C CYS A 44 -4.85 23.15 10.81
N GLY A 45 -4.97 23.16 9.47
CA GLY A 45 -3.82 23.22 8.58
C GLY A 45 -3.16 21.86 8.30
N GLY A 46 -3.78 20.78 8.79
CA GLY A 46 -3.34 19.40 8.59
C GLY A 46 -4.03 18.73 7.40
N TYR A 47 -4.32 17.45 7.53
CA TYR A 47 -4.82 16.59 6.46
C TYR A 47 -6.03 15.79 6.91
N PHE A 48 -6.91 15.48 5.97
CA PHE A 48 -7.96 14.50 6.12
C PHE A 48 -7.53 13.23 5.40
N VAL A 49 -7.39 12.14 6.14
CA VAL A 49 -6.93 10.84 5.63
C VAL A 49 -8.03 9.80 5.74
N SER A 50 -8.00 8.81 4.85
CA SER A 50 -8.92 7.67 4.87
C SER A 50 -8.16 6.39 4.60
N GLU A 51 -8.49 5.34 5.33
CA GLU A 51 -8.08 3.97 5.05
C GLU A 51 -8.52 3.57 3.64
N VAL A 52 -7.56 3.07 2.86
CA VAL A 52 -7.78 2.59 1.50
C VAL A 52 -8.76 1.42 1.51
N ASN A 53 -9.63 1.35 0.49
CA ASN A 53 -10.66 0.32 0.31
C ASN A 53 -11.70 0.22 1.45
N GLN A 54 -11.68 1.12 2.43
CA GLN A 54 -12.61 1.11 3.56
C GLN A 54 -13.64 2.23 3.45
N LYS A 55 -14.85 1.97 3.95
CA LYS A 55 -15.91 3.01 4.04
C LYS A 55 -15.73 3.94 5.23
N ARG A 56 -15.00 3.48 6.25
CA ARG A 56 -14.74 4.20 7.50
C ARG A 56 -13.29 3.96 7.91
N THR A 57 -12.75 4.92 8.63
CA THR A 57 -11.38 4.97 9.11
C THR A 57 -11.42 5.19 10.61
N ARG A 58 -10.59 4.46 11.34
CA ARG A 58 -10.47 4.64 12.79
C ARG A 58 -9.65 5.90 13.06
N CYS A 59 -10.26 6.88 13.70
CA CYS A 59 -9.61 8.13 14.07
C CYS A 59 -8.85 7.97 15.40
N VAL A 60 -8.01 8.95 15.70
CA VAL A 60 -7.18 8.97 16.92
C VAL A 60 -7.98 8.90 18.23
N ASP A 61 -9.24 9.37 18.24
CA ASP A 61 -10.15 9.26 19.39
C ASP A 61 -10.84 7.88 19.49
N GLY A 62 -10.50 6.94 18.62
CA GLY A 62 -11.13 5.62 18.51
C GLY A 62 -12.48 5.62 17.79
N THR A 63 -12.99 6.78 17.36
CA THR A 63 -14.22 6.84 16.57
C THR A 63 -13.96 6.42 15.13
N TYR A 64 -15.03 6.04 14.41
CA TYR A 64 -14.94 5.69 12.99
C TYR A 64 -15.63 6.76 12.13
N ALA A 65 -14.90 7.37 11.20
CA ALA A 65 -15.42 8.39 10.29
C ALA A 65 -15.09 8.06 8.84
N ALA A 66 -15.71 8.72 7.86
CA ALA A 66 -15.33 8.54 6.45
C ALA A 66 -13.89 9.04 6.17
N SER A 67 -13.43 10.02 6.95
CA SER A 67 -12.06 10.50 6.96
C SER A 67 -11.72 11.09 8.33
N CYS A 68 -10.48 10.96 8.75
CA CYS A 68 -9.96 11.44 10.02
C CYS A 68 -9.00 12.61 9.82
N TYR A 69 -9.09 13.61 10.69
CA TYR A 69 -8.12 14.71 10.72
C TYR A 69 -6.83 14.24 11.38
N VAL A 70 -5.71 14.50 10.71
CA VAL A 70 -4.35 14.38 11.27
C VAL A 70 -3.64 15.73 11.15
N ALA A 71 -2.91 16.11 12.19
CA ALA A 71 -2.22 17.40 12.22
C ALA A 71 -1.04 17.42 11.25
N ALA A 72 -0.27 16.33 11.20
CA ALA A 72 0.78 16.10 10.23
C ALA A 72 0.70 14.70 9.62
N ILE A 73 1.36 14.56 8.46
CA ILE A 73 1.80 13.28 7.92
C ILE A 73 3.30 13.24 8.17
N ASP A 74 3.76 12.47 9.14
CA ASP A 74 5.17 12.35 9.46
C ASP A 74 5.84 11.39 8.48
N LEU A 75 6.78 11.91 7.69
CA LEU A 75 7.52 11.19 6.65
C LEU A 75 8.97 10.92 7.05
N PHE A 76 9.33 11.16 8.31
CA PHE A 76 10.72 11.07 8.77
C PHE A 76 11.35 9.70 8.50
N SER A 77 10.62 8.60 8.73
CA SER A 77 11.09 7.24 8.49
C SER A 77 11.40 6.94 7.00
N LEU A 78 10.84 7.74 6.07
CA LEU A 78 11.13 7.59 4.64
C LEU A 78 12.52 8.12 4.26
N GLY A 79 13.13 9.00 5.06
CA GLY A 79 14.47 9.55 4.75
C GLY A 79 14.55 10.25 3.39
N VAL A 80 13.51 10.99 3.02
CA VAL A 80 13.46 11.76 1.76
C VAL A 80 13.70 13.24 2.02
N SER A 81 14.09 13.98 0.98
CA SER A 81 14.33 15.43 1.06
C SER A 81 13.04 16.24 1.27
N ASN A 82 13.15 17.42 1.90
CA ASN A 82 12.02 18.33 2.15
C ASN A 82 11.16 18.64 0.90
N PRO A 83 11.73 18.89 -0.29
CA PRO A 83 10.92 19.11 -1.51
C PRO A 83 10.11 17.88 -1.92
N GLN A 84 10.65 16.68 -1.70
CA GLN A 84 9.97 15.43 -1.97
C GLN A 84 8.86 15.19 -0.95
N GLU A 85 9.10 15.46 0.33
CA GLU A 85 8.04 15.39 1.35
C GLU A 85 6.84 16.27 0.99
N ALA A 86 7.08 17.51 0.59
CA ALA A 86 6.01 18.43 0.17
C ALA A 86 5.23 17.87 -1.01
N SER A 87 5.93 17.26 -1.97
CA SER A 87 5.33 16.62 -3.15
C SER A 87 4.49 15.39 -2.78
N LEU A 88 4.92 14.59 -1.80
CA LEU A 88 4.18 13.42 -1.32
C LEU A 88 2.90 13.82 -0.60
N ARG A 89 2.96 14.82 0.30
CA ARG A 89 1.80 15.30 1.08
C ARG A 89 0.72 15.96 0.22
N GLN A 90 1.10 16.57 -0.90
CA GLN A 90 0.19 17.26 -1.82
C GLN A 90 -0.19 16.41 -3.05
N GLY A 91 0.52 15.31 -3.27
CA GLY A 91 0.43 14.49 -4.47
C GLY A 91 -0.58 13.36 -4.37
N ASN A 92 -0.56 12.52 -5.40
CA ASN A 92 -1.29 11.26 -5.46
C ASN A 92 -0.46 10.17 -4.78
N THR A 93 -0.53 10.10 -3.45
CA THR A 93 0.31 9.20 -2.65
C THR A 93 -0.55 8.29 -1.79
N VAL A 94 -0.15 7.03 -1.71
CA VAL A 94 -0.67 6.06 -0.73
C VAL A 94 0.37 5.91 0.37
N PHE A 95 -0.04 6.03 1.63
CA PHE A 95 0.83 5.93 2.79
C PHE A 95 0.53 4.65 3.55
N TYR A 96 1.55 3.95 4.03
CA TYR A 96 1.42 2.86 4.99
C TYR A 96 2.00 3.31 6.32
N GLY A 97 1.24 3.11 7.39
CA GLY A 97 1.62 3.56 8.72
C GLY A 97 0.45 3.58 9.68
N SER A 98 0.51 4.40 10.72
CA SER A 98 -0.51 4.45 11.78
C SER A 98 -0.80 5.88 12.25
N ILE A 99 -2.04 6.11 12.70
CA ILE A 99 -2.41 7.39 13.33
C ILE A 99 -2.05 7.33 14.81
N VAL A 100 -1.09 8.16 15.22
CA VAL A 100 -0.56 8.19 16.59
C VAL A 100 -1.03 9.45 17.32
N PRO A 101 -1.58 9.36 18.55
CA PRO A 101 -1.96 10.52 19.34
C PRO A 101 -0.79 11.46 19.64
N ARG A 102 -1.04 12.76 19.62
CA ARG A 102 -0.09 13.77 20.09
C ARG A 102 -0.23 13.99 21.59
N ASP A 103 0.88 14.15 22.28
CA ASP A 103 0.97 14.43 23.72
C ASP A 103 1.05 15.93 24.04
N ASP A 104 1.38 16.77 23.04
CA ASP A 104 1.54 18.21 23.17
C ASP A 104 0.22 19.01 23.16
N VAL A 105 -0.92 18.35 22.98
CA VAL A 105 -2.24 18.96 22.93
C VAL A 105 -3.29 18.23 23.76
N ASN A 106 -4.12 19.00 24.46
CA ASN A 106 -5.23 18.45 25.27
C ASN A 106 -6.50 18.22 24.43
N ARG A 107 -6.35 17.62 23.25
CA ARG A 107 -7.45 17.20 22.35
C ARG A 107 -7.03 15.92 21.62
N PRO A 108 -7.97 15.06 21.21
CA PRO A 108 -7.65 13.88 20.44
C PRO A 108 -7.27 14.29 19.01
N ILE A 109 -6.01 14.67 18.83
CA ILE A 109 -5.38 15.01 17.57
C ILE A 109 -4.18 14.10 17.44
N GLY A 110 -4.01 13.49 16.27
CA GLY A 110 -2.91 12.60 15.97
C GLY A 110 -2.15 13.05 14.73
N ASP A 111 -0.98 12.45 14.56
CA ASP A 111 -0.21 12.49 13.31
C ASP A 111 -0.32 11.14 12.62
N LEU A 112 -0.32 11.13 11.30
CA LEU A 112 -0.11 9.90 10.54
C LEU A 112 1.39 9.65 10.46
N VAL A 113 1.90 8.71 11.24
CA VAL A 113 3.30 8.28 11.19
C VAL A 113 3.46 7.27 10.08
N VAL A 114 4.25 7.62 9.06
CA VAL A 114 4.40 6.85 7.82
C VAL A 114 5.68 6.03 7.86
N GLU A 115 5.55 4.73 7.60
CA GLU A 115 6.69 3.81 7.45
C GLU A 115 7.04 3.58 5.98
N GLU A 116 6.04 3.53 5.09
CA GLU A 116 6.23 3.40 3.65
C GLU A 116 5.27 4.29 2.86
N ALA A 117 5.66 4.68 1.66
CA ALA A 117 4.81 5.46 0.76
C ALA A 117 4.94 4.98 -0.68
N TRP A 118 3.87 5.12 -1.46
CA TRP A 118 3.85 4.84 -2.89
C TRP A 118 3.31 6.05 -3.65
N ALA A 119 4.10 6.57 -4.57
CA ALA A 119 3.76 7.72 -5.39
C ALA A 119 3.13 7.27 -6.70
N GLY A 120 1.96 7.83 -7.03
CA GLY A 120 1.27 7.58 -8.29
C GLY A 120 2.07 8.09 -9.49
N LEU A 121 1.99 7.39 -10.64
CA LEU A 121 2.67 7.82 -11.87
C LEU A 121 2.22 9.22 -12.34
N THR A 122 0.99 9.61 -12.03
CA THR A 122 0.47 10.94 -12.31
C THR A 122 -0.22 11.54 -11.09
N ALA A 123 -0.35 12.87 -11.10
CA ALA A 123 -1.25 13.57 -10.20
C ALA A 123 -2.69 13.05 -10.32
N GLY A 124 -3.45 13.19 -9.25
CA GLY A 124 -4.79 12.64 -9.14
C GLY A 124 -5.13 12.24 -7.70
N LYS A 125 -6.21 11.50 -7.55
CA LYS A 125 -6.60 10.84 -6.30
C LYS A 125 -6.98 9.40 -6.62
N VAL A 126 -6.86 8.53 -5.62
CA VAL A 126 -7.42 7.18 -5.68
C VAL A 126 -8.94 7.29 -5.80
N THR A 127 -9.50 6.61 -6.80
CA THR A 127 -10.93 6.64 -7.14
C THR A 127 -11.57 5.26 -7.20
N SER A 128 -10.78 4.19 -7.25
CA SER A 128 -11.24 2.81 -7.20
C SER A 128 -10.37 1.96 -6.28
N THR A 129 -10.63 0.65 -6.32
CA THR A 129 -9.94 -0.34 -5.52
C THR A 129 -8.44 -0.36 -5.80
N LEU A 130 -7.65 -0.37 -4.73
CA LEU A 130 -6.21 -0.54 -4.76
C LEU A 130 -5.80 -1.96 -4.35
N PHE A 131 -4.83 -2.50 -5.06
CA PHE A 131 -4.21 -3.78 -4.78
C PHE A 131 -2.69 -3.59 -4.64
N HIS A 132 -2.04 -4.32 -3.75
CA HIS A 132 -0.61 -4.58 -3.83
C HIS A 132 -0.39 -5.74 -4.80
N VAL A 133 0.58 -5.59 -5.69
CA VAL A 133 0.90 -6.59 -6.72
C VAL A 133 2.39 -6.79 -6.78
N GLU A 134 2.81 -8.04 -6.70
CA GLU A 134 4.21 -8.44 -6.79
C GLU A 134 4.39 -9.70 -7.64
N ASN A 135 5.59 -9.87 -8.19
CA ASN A 135 5.94 -11.09 -8.90
C ASN A 135 6.21 -12.23 -7.90
N ASN A 136 5.55 -13.36 -8.09
CA ASN A 136 5.66 -14.50 -7.16
C ASN A 136 6.78 -15.51 -7.54
N GLY A 137 7.57 -15.20 -8.58
CA GLY A 137 8.70 -16.02 -9.02
C GLY A 137 8.33 -17.31 -9.74
N LEU A 138 7.05 -17.54 -10.04
CA LEU A 138 6.59 -18.76 -10.71
C LEU A 138 7.23 -18.91 -12.11
N GLN A 139 7.82 -20.07 -12.36
CA GLN A 139 8.35 -20.42 -13.68
C GLN A 139 7.25 -21.02 -14.56
N CYS A 140 7.01 -20.36 -15.69
CA CYS A 140 5.91 -20.72 -16.57
C CYS A 140 6.24 -21.91 -17.47
N ILE A 141 5.39 -22.95 -17.46
CA ILE A 141 5.49 -24.10 -18.37
C ILE A 141 4.62 -23.88 -19.62
N ALA A 142 3.39 -23.39 -19.43
CA ALA A 142 2.45 -23.07 -20.51
C ALA A 142 1.62 -21.85 -20.12
N ALA A 143 1.50 -20.88 -21.02
CA ALA A 143 0.75 -19.65 -20.79
C ALA A 143 -0.78 -19.85 -20.87
N PRO A 144 -1.59 -19.06 -20.17
CA PRO A 144 -1.19 -18.02 -19.19
C PRO A 144 -0.73 -18.62 -17.85
N CYS A 145 0.25 -17.97 -17.21
CA CYS A 145 0.76 -18.37 -15.90
C CYS A 145 0.39 -17.33 -14.83
N PRO A 146 -0.04 -17.75 -13.63
CA PRO A 146 -0.38 -16.84 -12.54
C PRO A 146 0.90 -16.32 -11.87
N SER A 147 1.66 -15.50 -12.59
CA SER A 147 3.01 -15.05 -12.22
C SER A 147 3.04 -13.89 -11.21
N TYR A 148 1.88 -13.40 -10.77
CA TYR A 148 1.79 -12.31 -9.81
C TYR A 148 0.84 -12.66 -8.68
N ASP A 149 1.23 -12.30 -7.46
CA ASP A 149 0.33 -12.28 -6.31
C ASP A 149 -0.29 -10.89 -6.21
N MET A 150 -1.60 -10.87 -5.98
CA MET A 150 -2.41 -9.66 -5.84
C MET A 150 -3.12 -9.70 -4.49
N ALA A 151 -2.83 -8.72 -3.64
CA ALA A 151 -3.47 -8.52 -2.34
C ALA A 151 -4.36 -7.28 -2.37
N LEU A 152 -5.61 -7.41 -1.95
CA LEU A 152 -6.49 -6.27 -1.74
C LEU A 152 -6.00 -5.48 -0.52
N LEU A 153 -5.66 -4.20 -0.70
CA LEU A 153 -5.17 -3.39 0.43
C LEU A 153 -6.20 -3.31 1.56
N ASN A 154 -5.71 -3.38 2.79
CA ASN A 154 -6.50 -3.37 4.03
C ASN A 154 -7.53 -4.53 4.11
N SER A 155 -7.19 -5.69 3.54
CA SER A 155 -7.99 -6.91 3.57
C SER A 155 -7.08 -8.14 3.54
N GLU A 156 -7.58 -9.27 4.04
CA GLU A 156 -6.90 -10.57 3.93
C GLU A 156 -7.08 -11.24 2.55
N GLN A 157 -7.81 -10.58 1.64
CA GLN A 157 -8.09 -11.14 0.31
C GLN A 157 -6.85 -11.09 -0.58
N THR A 158 -6.34 -12.28 -0.92
CA THR A 158 -5.24 -12.47 -1.85
C THR A 158 -5.66 -13.39 -2.99
N SER A 159 -5.07 -13.20 -4.17
CA SER A 159 -5.26 -14.07 -5.33
C SER A 159 -4.05 -14.00 -6.24
N ALA A 160 -3.80 -15.06 -7.00
CA ALA A 160 -2.80 -15.03 -8.06
C ALA A 160 -3.45 -14.59 -9.38
N ILE A 161 -2.77 -13.71 -10.12
CA ILE A 161 -3.22 -13.19 -11.42
C ILE A 161 -2.16 -13.44 -12.49
N HIS A 162 -2.58 -13.43 -13.74
CA HIS A 162 -1.74 -13.85 -14.86
C HIS A 162 -1.04 -12.67 -15.54
N GLU A 163 -1.66 -11.50 -15.50
CA GLU A 163 -1.19 -10.32 -16.21
C GLU A 163 -1.60 -9.04 -15.48
N VAL A 164 -0.73 -8.04 -15.52
CA VAL A 164 -1.05 -6.66 -15.14
C VAL A 164 -1.04 -5.83 -16.43
N ASP A 165 -2.22 -5.37 -16.85
CA ASP A 165 -2.38 -4.61 -18.09
C ASP A 165 -2.31 -3.10 -17.80
N LEU A 166 -1.21 -2.46 -18.24
CA LEU A 166 -0.98 -1.02 -18.09
C LEU A 166 -1.41 -0.19 -19.31
N SER A 167 -1.99 -0.80 -20.34
CA SER A 167 -2.37 -0.10 -21.58
C SER A 167 -3.35 1.05 -21.29
N GLY A 168 -4.32 0.81 -20.41
CA GLY A 168 -5.29 1.79 -19.93
C GLY A 168 -4.84 2.66 -18.74
N ALA A 169 -3.66 2.42 -18.19
CA ALA A 169 -3.18 3.16 -17.02
C ALA A 169 -2.79 4.60 -17.37
N ALA A 170 -2.89 5.50 -16.40
CA ALA A 170 -2.35 6.85 -16.49
C ALA A 170 -0.82 6.84 -16.61
N GLY A 171 -0.26 7.95 -17.12
CA GLY A 171 1.17 8.14 -17.28
C GLY A 171 1.69 7.88 -18.70
N THR A 172 2.94 8.27 -18.93
CA THR A 172 3.65 8.06 -20.20
C THR A 172 4.18 6.63 -20.32
N ASP A 173 4.54 6.19 -21.53
CA ASP A 173 5.13 4.86 -21.74
C ASP A 173 6.42 4.66 -20.93
N ALA A 174 7.21 5.72 -20.73
CA ALA A 174 8.40 5.66 -19.89
C ALA A 174 8.06 5.40 -18.42
N GLN A 175 7.01 6.03 -17.90
CA GLN A 175 6.51 5.81 -16.53
C GLN A 175 5.91 4.41 -16.36
N LYS A 176 5.15 3.93 -17.35
CA LYS A 176 4.63 2.56 -17.37
C LYS A 176 5.75 1.53 -17.44
N GLY A 177 6.81 1.81 -18.22
CA GLY A 177 8.00 0.98 -18.27
C GLY A 177 8.75 0.92 -16.92
N LEU A 178 8.80 2.03 -16.17
CA LEU A 178 9.31 2.05 -14.80
C LEU A 178 8.46 1.17 -13.87
N ALA A 179 7.13 1.32 -13.91
CA ALA A 179 6.20 0.50 -13.14
C ALA A 179 6.36 -1.00 -13.44
N MET A 180 6.49 -1.38 -14.71
CA MET A 180 6.73 -2.77 -15.10
C MET A 180 8.04 -3.33 -14.55
N ARG A 181 9.12 -2.53 -14.53
CA ARG A 181 10.37 -2.97 -13.91
C ARG A 181 10.22 -3.15 -12.40
N GLN A 182 9.50 -2.23 -11.76
CA GLN A 182 9.26 -2.28 -10.32
C GLN A 182 8.43 -3.50 -9.90
N LEU A 183 7.43 -3.90 -10.71
CA LEU A 183 6.66 -5.13 -10.52
C LEU A 183 7.53 -6.40 -10.46
N LEU A 184 8.71 -6.39 -11.09
CA LEU A 184 9.65 -7.50 -11.09
C LEU A 184 10.63 -7.46 -9.91
N THR A 185 10.53 -6.44 -9.05
CA THR A 185 11.31 -6.35 -7.80
C THR A 185 10.51 -6.91 -6.63
N GLY A 186 11.18 -7.24 -5.52
CA GLY A 186 10.53 -7.80 -4.33
C GLY A 186 9.60 -6.84 -3.58
N ALA A 187 9.58 -5.54 -3.89
CA ALA A 187 8.66 -4.59 -3.24
C ALA A 187 7.29 -4.52 -3.96
N GLY A 188 7.22 -4.97 -5.22
CA GLY A 188 6.03 -4.83 -6.05
C GLY A 188 5.62 -3.37 -6.29
N VAL A 189 4.35 -3.18 -6.65
CA VAL A 189 3.72 -1.87 -6.84
C VAL A 189 2.30 -1.90 -6.27
N LEU A 190 1.68 -0.73 -6.10
CA LEU A 190 0.24 -0.67 -5.90
C LEU A 190 -0.45 -0.36 -7.23
N VAL A 191 -1.56 -1.04 -7.50
CA VAL A 191 -2.35 -0.88 -8.72
C VAL A 191 -3.77 -0.50 -8.37
N GLU A 192 -4.21 0.65 -8.85
CA GLU A 192 -5.63 1.02 -8.87
C GLU A 192 -6.25 0.43 -10.12
N GLY A 193 -7.27 -0.43 -9.98
CA GLY A 193 -7.85 -1.09 -11.14
C GLY A 193 -8.94 -2.09 -10.82
N ARG A 194 -9.19 -2.99 -11.78
CA ARG A 194 -10.14 -4.09 -11.64
C ARG A 194 -9.65 -5.32 -12.40
N THR A 195 -10.02 -6.50 -11.90
CA THR A 195 -9.75 -7.75 -12.60
C THR A 195 -10.76 -7.98 -13.73
N THR A 196 -10.28 -8.49 -14.85
CA THR A 196 -11.08 -8.98 -15.98
C THR A 196 -10.62 -10.38 -16.36
N ILE A 197 -11.46 -11.11 -17.09
CA ILE A 197 -11.08 -12.39 -17.68
C ILE A 197 -10.83 -12.18 -19.17
N LYS A 198 -9.67 -12.62 -19.63
CA LYS A 198 -9.31 -12.71 -21.04
C LYS A 198 -9.48 -14.16 -21.48
N PRO A 199 -10.52 -14.48 -22.26
CA PRO A 199 -10.76 -15.85 -22.70
C PRO A 199 -9.69 -16.32 -23.67
N ASP A 200 -9.41 -17.63 -23.67
CA ASP A 200 -8.51 -18.28 -24.63
C ASP A 200 -7.13 -17.60 -24.73
N ALA A 201 -6.59 -17.17 -23.60
CA ALA A 201 -5.33 -16.43 -23.51
C ALA A 201 -4.08 -17.28 -23.79
N GLY A 202 -4.25 -18.61 -23.90
CA GLY A 202 -3.20 -19.54 -24.28
C GLY A 202 -3.61 -21.01 -24.11
N PRO A 203 -2.67 -21.95 -24.28
CA PRO A 203 -2.92 -23.38 -24.11
C PRO A 203 -3.46 -23.77 -22.72
N ALA A 204 -3.19 -22.96 -21.69
CA ALA A 204 -3.72 -23.18 -20.33
C ALA A 204 -5.09 -22.52 -20.09
N GLY A 205 -5.73 -21.95 -21.13
CA GLY A 205 -7.07 -21.40 -21.09
C GLY A 205 -7.10 -19.89 -20.80
N ASP A 206 -8.04 -19.49 -19.96
CA ASP A 206 -8.33 -18.09 -19.67
C ASP A 206 -7.29 -17.45 -18.76
N ALA A 207 -7.09 -16.13 -18.91
CA ALA A 207 -6.23 -15.34 -18.03
C ALA A 207 -7.06 -14.37 -17.18
N THR A 208 -6.82 -14.37 -15.87
CA THR A 208 -7.20 -13.26 -14.99
C THR A 208 -6.19 -12.12 -15.16
N VAL A 209 -6.68 -10.98 -15.63
CA VAL A 209 -5.88 -9.78 -15.93
C VAL A 209 -6.29 -8.66 -14.99
N LEU A 210 -5.33 -7.99 -14.34
CA LEU A 210 -5.60 -6.75 -13.62
C LEU A 210 -5.47 -5.57 -14.59
N ALA A 211 -6.60 -5.02 -15.00
CA ALA A 211 -6.64 -3.84 -15.85
C ALA A 211 -6.38 -2.58 -15.00
N ALA A 212 -5.16 -2.04 -15.13
CA ALA A 212 -4.70 -0.91 -14.33
C ALA A 212 -5.24 0.42 -14.88
N ARG A 213 -5.63 1.29 -13.94
CA ARG A 213 -6.02 2.69 -14.18
C ARG A 213 -4.93 3.65 -13.72
N GLN A 214 -4.27 3.34 -12.61
CA GLN A 214 -3.13 4.07 -12.07
C GLN A 214 -2.19 3.07 -11.39
N VAL A 215 -0.89 3.36 -11.43
CA VAL A 215 0.11 2.59 -10.68
C VAL A 215 0.81 3.51 -9.70
N TYR A 216 1.18 2.98 -8.54
CA TYR A 216 1.92 3.68 -7.52
C TYR A 216 3.21 2.92 -7.25
N ILE A 217 4.33 3.62 -7.37
CA ILE A 217 5.69 3.06 -7.19
C ILE A 217 6.16 3.40 -5.78
N PRO A 218 6.82 2.46 -5.07
CA PRO A 218 7.38 2.72 -3.75
C PRO A 218 8.35 3.90 -3.79
N VAL A 219 8.24 4.75 -2.78
CA VAL A 219 9.15 5.85 -2.50
C VAL A 219 10.38 5.26 -1.85
N VAL A 220 11.53 5.45 -2.50
CA VAL A 220 12.83 5.06 -1.98
C VAL A 220 13.48 6.23 -1.25
N ARG A 221 14.35 5.92 -0.29
CA ARG A 221 15.15 6.93 0.43
C ARG A 221 16.08 7.66 -0.53
N ASP A 222 16.35 8.93 -0.24
CA ASP A 222 17.43 9.66 -0.92
C ASP A 222 18.78 9.14 -0.38
N GLU A 223 19.66 8.67 -1.27
CA GLU A 223 21.04 8.24 -0.92
C GLU A 223 21.99 9.42 -0.67
#